data_AF-A0A9E2IKN4-F1
#
_entry.id   AF-A0A9E2IKN4-F1
#
_cell.length_a   1.000
_cell.length_b   1.000
_cell.length_c   1.000
_cell.angle_alpha   90.00
_cell.angle_beta   90.00
_cell.angle_gamma   90.00
#
_symmetry.space_group_name_H-M   'P 1'
#
loop_
_entity.id
_entity.type
_entity.pdbx_description
1 polymer ?
#
loop_
_entity_poly.entity_id
_entity_poly.type
_entity_poly.pdbx_seq_one_letter_code
_entity_poly.pdbx_strand_id
1 'polypeptide(L)'
;MKVYCPSCNKEVNATEMNITTSIAKCTGCNNVFNFSSQVPPSVATVERPRLAIQPKGCSITRGIDGLTIVRSWFSAQVIALTIFCLFWNGFMVAWFTIAFTKKIYIM
;
A
#
# COMPACT_ATOMS: atom_id res chain seq x y z
N MET A 1 -10.66 28.81 -19.23
CA MET A 1 -9.42 29.08 -18.47
C MET A 1 -8.38 29.64 -19.43
N LYS A 2 -7.70 30.72 -19.04
CA LYS A 2 -6.76 31.45 -19.91
C LYS A 2 -5.37 31.39 -19.28
N VAL A 3 -4.36 31.01 -20.06
CA VAL A 3 -2.95 30.94 -19.63
C VAL A 3 -2.20 32.13 -20.21
N TYR A 4 -1.43 32.83 -19.38
CA TYR A 4 -0.67 34.02 -19.78
C TYR A 4 0.83 33.74 -19.77
N CYS A 5 1.54 34.26 -20.78
CA CYS A 5 2.99 34.12 -20.84
C CYS A 5 3.68 35.03 -19.82
N PRO A 6 4.60 34.53 -18.96
CA PRO A 6 5.30 35.34 -17.97
C PRO A 6 6.24 36.40 -18.58
N SER A 7 6.67 36.23 -19.83
CA SER A 7 7.63 37.14 -20.47
C SER A 7 6.99 38.27 -21.28
N CYS A 8 5.83 38.06 -21.88
CA CYS A 8 5.19 39.05 -22.75
C CYS A 8 3.72 39.35 -22.39
N ASN A 9 3.20 38.69 -21.35
CA ASN A 9 1.85 38.83 -20.83
C ASN A 9 0.71 38.64 -21.86
N LYS A 10 1.01 38.00 -23.00
CA LYS A 10 0.00 37.62 -24.00
C LYS A 10 -0.66 36.31 -23.62
N GLU A 11 -1.94 36.19 -23.99
CA GLU A 11 -2.71 34.95 -23.88
C GLU A 11 -2.11 33.90 -24.83
N VAL A 12 -1.86 32.69 -24.32
CA VAL A 12 -1.31 31.56 -25.10
C VAL A 12 -2.46 30.71 -25.64
N ASN A 13 -2.44 30.44 -26.95
CA ASN A 13 -3.47 29.66 -27.63
C ASN A 13 -3.45 28.18 -27.20
N ALA A 14 -4.62 27.54 -27.17
CA ALA A 14 -4.82 26.15 -26.76
C ALA A 14 -4.10 25.11 -27.65
N THR A 15 -3.75 25.47 -28.88
CA THR A 15 -3.00 24.59 -29.79
C THR A 15 -1.51 24.50 -29.45
N GLU A 16 -0.97 25.48 -28.72
CA GLU A 16 0.46 25.60 -28.40
C GLU A 16 0.77 25.18 -26.96
N MET A 17 -0.15 24.46 -26.31
CA MET A 17 0.00 23.90 -24.98
C MET A 17 -0.09 22.38 -25.00
N ASN A 18 0.86 21.73 -24.35
CA ASN A 18 0.83 20.30 -24.10
C ASN A 18 0.27 20.06 -22.70
N ILE A 19 -0.96 19.56 -22.63
CA ILE A 19 -1.68 19.28 -21.38
C ILE A 19 -1.00 18.14 -20.60
N THR A 20 -0.42 17.16 -21.30
CA THR A 20 0.23 16.01 -20.68
C THR A 20 1.51 16.41 -19.94
N THR A 21 2.31 17.30 -20.53
CA THR A 21 3.57 17.76 -19.91
C THR A 21 3.45 19.08 -19.16
N SER A 22 2.29 19.75 -19.22
CA SER A 22 2.06 21.10 -18.65
C SER A 22 3.04 22.16 -19.17
N ILE A 23 3.47 22.03 -20.43
CA ILE A 23 4.39 22.97 -21.09
C ILE A 23 3.65 23.71 -22.20
N ALA A 24 3.82 25.03 -22.27
CA ALA A 24 3.27 25.86 -23.33
C ALA A 24 4.35 26.70 -24.01
N LYS A 25 4.16 26.94 -25.31
CA LYS A 25 5.00 27.82 -26.13
C LYS A 25 4.22 29.08 -26.49
N CYS A 26 4.77 30.25 -26.17
CA CYS A 26 4.16 31.51 -26.59
C CYS A 26 4.56 31.85 -28.03
N THR A 27 3.58 32.10 -28.91
CA THR A 27 3.83 32.53 -30.30
C THR A 27 4.37 33.95 -30.42
N GLY A 28 4.11 34.80 -29.42
CA GLY A 28 4.50 36.21 -29.45
C GLY A 28 5.96 36.48 -29.07
N CYS A 29 6.54 35.68 -28.18
CA CYS A 29 7.91 35.85 -27.70
C CYS A 29 8.78 34.58 -27.81
N ASN A 30 8.23 33.48 -28.35
CA ASN A 30 8.86 32.16 -28.44
C ASN A 30 9.33 31.57 -27.11
N ASN A 31 8.88 32.11 -25.97
CA ASN A 31 9.22 31.56 -24.67
C ASN A 31 8.46 30.25 -24.40
N VAL A 32 9.18 29.25 -23.87
CA VAL A 32 8.65 27.96 -23.46
C VAL A 32 8.62 27.93 -21.94
N PHE A 33 7.45 27.75 -21.35
CA PHE A 33 7.28 27.80 -19.89
C PHE A 33 6.31 26.73 -19.41
N ASN A 34 6.43 26.39 -18.13
CA ASN A 34 5.51 25.47 -17.47
C ASN A 34 4.33 26.27 -16.90
N PHE A 35 3.10 25.87 -17.24
CA PHE A 35 1.88 26.56 -16.81
C PHE A 35 1.15 25.85 -15.66
N SER A 36 1.74 24.80 -15.07
CA SER A 36 1.16 24.05 -13.94
C SER A 36 0.87 24.91 -12.71
N SER A 37 1.59 26.02 -12.52
CA SER A 37 1.35 26.97 -11.42
C SER A 37 0.19 27.93 -11.66
N GLN A 38 -0.19 28.16 -12.93
CA GLN A 38 -1.32 29.02 -13.30
C GLN A 38 -2.63 28.26 -13.38
N VAL A 39 -2.57 26.92 -13.38
CA VAL A 39 -3.72 26.05 -13.38
C VAL A 39 -3.90 25.54 -11.95
N PRO A 40 -5.09 25.71 -11.33
CA PRO A 40 -5.36 25.06 -10.06
C PRO A 40 -5.06 23.57 -10.23
N PRO A 41 -4.37 22.91 -9.29
CA PRO A 41 -4.20 21.47 -9.36
C PRO A 41 -5.58 20.87 -9.58
N SER A 42 -5.75 20.16 -10.70
CA SER A 42 -6.93 19.33 -10.91
C SER A 42 -6.88 18.27 -9.81
N VAL A 43 -7.50 18.57 -8.68
CA VAL A 43 -7.79 17.61 -7.63
C VAL A 43 -8.93 16.73 -8.13
N ALA A 44 -8.79 16.17 -9.33
CA ALA A 44 -9.36 14.88 -9.60
C ALA A 44 -8.55 13.91 -8.72
N THR A 45 -8.93 13.87 -7.44
CA THR A 45 -8.68 12.70 -6.61
C THR A 45 -9.24 11.55 -7.42
N VAL A 46 -8.37 10.86 -8.15
CA VAL A 46 -8.70 9.57 -8.74
C VAL A 46 -9.06 8.73 -7.53
N GLU A 47 -10.36 8.65 -7.25
CA GLU A 47 -10.89 7.86 -6.16
C GLU A 47 -10.56 6.42 -6.53
N ARG A 48 -9.37 5.96 -6.12
CA ARG A 48 -8.93 4.61 -6.39
C ARG A 48 -10.03 3.71 -5.83
N PRO A 49 -10.63 2.85 -6.68
CA PRO A 49 -11.75 2.03 -6.25
C PRO A 49 -11.36 1.34 -4.94
N ARG A 50 -12.21 1.52 -3.93
CA ARG A 50 -12.05 0.79 -2.66
C ARG A 50 -11.99 -0.68 -3.06
N LEU A 51 -10.92 -1.37 -2.69
CA LEU A 51 -10.78 -2.80 -2.96
C LEU A 51 -12.04 -3.46 -2.42
N ALA A 52 -12.89 -3.97 -3.33
CA ALA A 52 -14.21 -4.50 -3.00
C ALA A 52 -14.15 -5.74 -2.09
N ILE A 53 -12.94 -6.30 -1.93
CA ILE A 53 -12.66 -7.50 -1.16
C ILE A 53 -11.53 -7.17 -0.18
N GLN A 54 -11.88 -6.90 1.07
CA GLN A 54 -10.91 -6.95 2.15
C GLN A 54 -10.68 -8.42 2.55
N PRO A 55 -9.42 -8.89 2.60
CA PRO A 55 -9.13 -10.25 3.05
C PRO A 55 -9.59 -10.42 4.51
N LYS A 56 -10.18 -11.59 4.82
CA LYS A 56 -10.71 -11.90 6.16
C LYS A 56 -9.62 -11.71 7.22
N GLY A 57 -9.91 -10.92 8.25
CA GLY A 57 -9.01 -10.67 9.39
C GLY A 57 -8.01 -9.52 9.19
N CYS A 58 -8.07 -8.78 8.07
CA CYS A 58 -7.26 -7.59 7.83
C CYS A 58 -8.12 -6.32 7.90
N SER A 59 -7.72 -5.36 8.73
CA SER A 59 -8.28 -4.00 8.76
C SER A 59 -7.30 -3.05 8.07
N ILE A 60 -7.79 -2.29 7.09
CA ILE A 60 -7.00 -1.32 6.33
C ILE A 60 -7.51 0.08 6.69
N THR A 61 -6.69 0.87 7.37
CA THR A 61 -6.99 2.25 7.74
C THR A 61 -6.06 3.20 6.97
N ARG A 62 -6.64 4.11 6.18
CA ARG A 62 -5.87 5.20 5.54
C ARG A 62 -5.87 6.40 6.47
N GLY A 63 -4.70 6.72 7.03
CA GLY A 63 -4.46 7.96 7.77
C GLY A 63 -3.88 9.04 6.87
N ILE A 64 -3.72 10.25 7.43
CA ILE A 64 -3.12 11.40 6.73
C ILE A 64 -1.63 11.12 6.46
N ASP A 65 -0.97 10.36 7.33
CA ASP A 65 0.46 10.02 7.25
C ASP A 65 0.76 8.71 6.49
N GLY A 66 -0.26 7.97 6.03
CA GLY A 66 -0.02 6.74 5.26
C GLY A 66 -1.09 5.65 5.36
N LEU A 67 -0.71 4.44 4.95
CA LEU A 67 -1.56 3.25 4.92
C LEU A 67 -1.22 2.31 6.08
N THR A 68 -2.12 2.17 7.04
CA THR A 68 -1.97 1.22 8.16
C THR A 68 -2.76 -0.05 7.85
N ILE A 69 -2.07 -1.18 7.80
CA ILE A 69 -2.67 -2.51 7.61
C ILE A 69 -2.48 -3.31 8.89
N VAL A 70 -3.58 -3.68 9.55
CA VAL A 70 -3.58 -4.46 10.79
C VAL A 70 -4.19 -5.83 10.52
N ARG A 71 -3.57 -6.90 11.01
CA ARG A 71 -4.09 -8.27 10.92
C ARG A 71 -4.21 -8.89 12.30
N SER A 72 -5.37 -9.42 12.64
CA SER A 72 -5.53 -10.25 13.84
C SER A 72 -4.97 -11.65 13.58
N TRP A 73 -3.99 -12.06 14.37
CA TRP A 73 -3.32 -13.36 14.28
C TRP A 73 -3.74 -14.32 15.41
N PHE A 74 -4.30 -13.77 16.48
CA PHE A 74 -4.67 -14.52 17.67
C PHE A 74 -6.10 -15.03 17.54
N SER A 75 -6.25 -16.35 17.37
CA SER A 75 -7.54 -17.05 17.30
C SER A 75 -7.63 -18.09 18.41
N ALA A 76 -8.83 -18.32 18.95
CA ALA A 76 -9.08 -19.31 20.01
C ALA A 76 -8.60 -20.73 19.62
N GLN A 77 -8.64 -21.05 18.32
CA GLN A 77 -8.12 -22.31 17.78
C GLN A 77 -6.62 -22.48 18.03
N VAL A 78 -5.83 -21.39 17.99
CA VAL A 78 -4.38 -21.41 18.24
C VAL A 78 -4.10 -21.74 19.71
N ILE A 79 -4.91 -21.24 20.63
CA ILE A 79 -4.79 -21.54 22.07
C ILE A 79 -5.06 -23.04 22.31
N ALA A 80 -6.17 -23.56 21.78
CA ALA A 80 -6.53 -24.96 21.92
C ALA A 80 -5.46 -25.89 21.33
N LEU A 81 -4.96 -25.59 20.12
CA LEU A 81 -3.86 -26.32 19.49
C LEU A 81 -2.56 -26.24 20.30
N THR A 82 -2.25 -25.09 20.91
CA THR A 82 -1.03 -24.94 21.72
C THR A 82 -1.06 -25.82 22.96
N ILE A 83 -2.20 -25.86 23.66
CA ILE A 83 -2.39 -26.74 24.83
C ILE A 83 -2.29 -28.21 24.41
N PHE A 84 -2.98 -28.58 23.32
CA PHE A 84 -2.91 -29.93 22.77
C PHE A 84 -1.48 -30.32 22.38
N CYS A 85 -0.76 -29.43 21.70
CA CYS A 85 0.64 -29.64 21.34
C CYS A 85 1.52 -29.82 22.58
N LEU A 86 1.37 -29.00 23.62
CA LEU A 86 2.17 -29.13 24.85
C LEU A 86 1.90 -30.47 25.55
N PHE A 87 0.63 -30.85 25.69
CA PHE A 87 0.24 -32.12 26.27
C PHE A 87 0.79 -33.31 25.46
N TRP A 88 0.60 -33.28 24.15
CA TRP A 88 1.01 -34.38 23.26
C TRP A 88 2.53 -34.50 23.13
N ASN A 89 3.26 -33.38 23.00
CA ASN A 89 4.72 -33.41 23.00
C ASN A 89 5.25 -33.87 24.36
N GLY A 90 4.63 -33.47 25.48
CA GLY A 90 4.98 -33.97 26.80
C GLY A 90 4.82 -35.50 26.90
N PHE A 91 3.71 -36.03 26.37
CA PHE A 91 3.49 -37.47 26.27
C PHE A 91 4.60 -38.14 25.45
N MET A 92 4.91 -37.65 24.24
CA MET A 92 5.99 -38.19 23.41
C MET A 92 7.35 -38.19 24.12
N VAL A 93 7.71 -37.12 24.83
CA VAL A 93 8.95 -37.06 25.60
C VAL A 93 8.98 -38.12 26.70
N ALA A 94 7.87 -38.33 27.42
CA ALA A 94 7.80 -39.37 28.45
C ALA A 94 8.01 -40.78 27.85
N TRP A 95 7.40 -41.09 26.71
CA TRP A 95 7.61 -42.39 26.06
C TRP A 95 9.03 -42.55 25.50
N PHE A 96 9.57 -41.51 24.86
CA PHE A 96 10.94 -41.56 24.36
C PHE A 96 11.96 -41.72 25.49
N THR A 97 11.81 -41.00 26.60
CA THR A 97 12.70 -41.15 27.76
C THR A 97 12.63 -42.56 28.36
N ILE A 98 11.43 -43.16 28.46
CA ILE A 98 11.28 -44.56 28.89
C ILE A 98 11.96 -45.51 27.91
N ALA A 99 11.74 -45.33 26.60
CA ALA A 99 12.33 -46.17 25.55
C ALA A 99 13.87 -46.12 25.55
N PHE A 100 14.44 -44.92 25.71
CA PHE A 100 15.89 -44.72 25.81
C PHE A 100 16.45 -45.32 27.11
N THR A 101 15.77 -45.13 28.24
CA THR A 101 16.19 -45.67 29.55
C THR A 101 16.18 -47.20 29.53
N LYS A 102 15.21 -47.81 28.86
CA LYS A 102 15.08 -49.27 28.73
C LYS A 102 15.94 -49.86 27.60
N LYS A 103 16.71 -49.03 26.86
CA LYS A 103 17.54 -49.45 25.71
C LYS A 103 16.79 -50.31 24.69
N ILE A 104 15.51 -50.01 24.44
CA ILE A 104 14.64 -50.81 23.56
C ILE A 104 15.09 -50.69 22.08
N TYR A 105 15.91 -49.71 21.74
CA TYR A 105 16.50 -49.53 20.40
C TYR A 105 17.72 -50.43 20.12
N ILE A 106 18.11 -51.29 21.06
CA ILE A 106 19.31 -52.14 20.98
C ILE A 106 18.98 -53.62 20.69
N MET A 107 17.73 -53.95 20.39
CA MET A 107 17.34 -55.28 19.90
C MET A 107 17.27 -55.32 18.38
#